data_AF-A0A3B9UZU0-F1
#
_entry.id   AF-A0A3B9UZU0-F1
#
_cell.length_a   1.000
_cell.length_b   1.000
_cell.length_c   1.000
_cell.angle_alpha   90.00
_cell.angle_beta   90.00
_cell.angle_gamma   90.00
#
_symmetry.space_group_name_H-M   'P 1'
#
loop_
_entity.id
_entity.type
_entity.pdbx_description
1 polymer ?
#
loop_
_entity_poly.entity_id
_entity_poly.type
_entity_poly.pdbx_seq_one_letter_code
_entity_poly.pdbx_strand_id
1 'polypeptide(L)'
;MDIFDVIYNCRSMRRLDEKPVPTELLVELVGAANQAPSGSNRQMARWLVVTDADVKKDLAELNRKGVESYIGPKETRPDALAHQSKEKRSRMLNTVIWQMEHMASVPAIVI
;
A
#
# COMPACT_ATOMS: atom_id res chain seq x y z
N MET A 1 7.49 15.96 -17.66
CA MET A 1 6.82 15.76 -16.36
C MET A 1 7.71 16.39 -15.32
N ASP A 2 7.21 17.39 -14.63
CA ASP A 2 7.95 18.07 -13.56
C ASP A 2 7.65 17.44 -12.17
N ILE A 3 8.22 18.02 -11.11
CA ILE A 3 8.03 17.51 -9.74
C ILE A 3 6.60 17.68 -9.24
N PHE A 4 5.89 18.75 -9.61
CA PHE A 4 4.52 18.98 -9.17
C PHE A 4 3.56 18.04 -9.90
N ASP A 5 3.80 17.76 -11.17
CA ASP A 5 3.07 16.75 -11.94
C ASP A 5 3.13 15.38 -11.23
N VAL A 6 4.33 14.94 -10.81
CA VAL A 6 4.51 13.66 -10.11
C VAL A 6 3.77 13.65 -8.78
N ILE A 7 3.92 14.70 -7.97
CA ILE A 7 3.32 14.79 -6.64
C ILE A 7 1.78 14.74 -6.74
N TYR A 8 1.18 15.52 -7.64
CA TYR A 8 -0.29 15.61 -7.73
C TYR A 8 -0.94 14.43 -8.45
N ASN A 9 -0.18 13.64 -9.21
CA ASN A 9 -0.71 12.46 -9.91
C ASN A 9 -0.28 11.12 -9.30
N CYS A 10 0.53 11.13 -8.23
CA CYS A 10 0.81 9.91 -7.46
C CYS A 10 -0.46 9.42 -6.76
N ARG A 11 -0.89 8.20 -7.07
CA ARG A 11 -2.13 7.61 -6.53
C ARG A 11 -1.83 6.35 -5.73
N SER A 12 -2.64 6.09 -4.71
CA SER A 12 -2.68 4.80 -4.03
C SER A 12 -3.31 3.74 -4.95
N MET A 13 -2.47 3.10 -5.76
CA MET A 13 -2.88 2.02 -6.65
C MET A 13 -3.09 0.73 -5.85
N ARG A 14 -4.23 0.09 -6.08
CA ARG A 14 -4.64 -1.15 -5.36
C ARG A 14 -4.62 -2.40 -6.22
N ARG A 15 -4.46 -2.23 -7.54
CA ARG A 15 -4.33 -3.28 -8.53
C ARG A 15 -2.99 -3.07 -9.23
N LEU A 16 -2.06 -3.98 -9.01
CA LEU A 16 -0.71 -3.92 -9.55
C LEU A 16 -0.50 -5.07 -10.52
N ASP A 17 0.37 -4.85 -11.51
CA ASP A 17 0.87 -5.93 -12.36
C ASP A 17 1.80 -6.82 -11.53
N GLU A 18 1.84 -8.12 -11.84
CA GLU A 18 2.66 -9.12 -11.12
C GLU A 18 4.12 -9.13 -11.64
N LYS A 19 4.41 -8.38 -12.71
CA LYS A 19 5.76 -8.22 -13.26
C LYS A 19 6.77 -7.87 -12.16
N PRO A 20 7.84 -8.65 -11.99
CA PRO A 20 8.89 -8.35 -11.03
C PRO A 20 9.47 -6.95 -11.25
N VAL A 21 9.69 -6.25 -10.14
CA VAL A 21 10.41 -4.97 -10.15
C VAL A 21 11.92 -5.27 -10.07
N PRO A 22 12.76 -4.67 -10.93
CA PRO A 22 14.20 -4.87 -10.84
C PRO A 22 14.76 -4.47 -9.47
N THR A 23 15.68 -5.27 -8.93
CA THR A 23 16.23 -5.08 -7.58
C THR A 23 16.91 -3.74 -7.43
N GLU A 24 17.67 -3.32 -8.44
CA GLU A 24 18.35 -2.04 -8.54
C GLU A 24 17.38 -0.86 -8.41
N LEU A 25 16.19 -0.96 -9.00
CA LEU A 25 15.16 0.06 -8.88
C LEU A 25 14.56 0.12 -7.47
N LEU A 26 14.36 -1.03 -6.82
CA LEU A 26 13.90 -1.08 -5.42
C LEU A 26 14.94 -0.45 -4.47
N VAL A 27 16.24 -0.69 -4.72
CA VAL A 27 17.32 -0.08 -3.96
C VAL A 27 17.39 1.44 -4.19
N GLU A 28 17.22 1.90 -5.43
CA GLU A 28 17.17 3.32 -5.74
C GLU A 28 16.00 4.02 -5.03
N LEU A 29 14.82 3.40 -4.99
CA LEU A 29 13.66 3.92 -4.27
C LEU A 29 13.91 4.05 -2.76
N VAL A 30 14.56 3.06 -2.14
CA VAL A 30 14.98 3.13 -0.73
C VAL A 30 16.02 4.24 -0.52
N GLY A 31 16.96 4.39 -1.45
CA GLY A 31 17.94 5.47 -1.44
C GLY A 31 17.30 6.86 -1.47
N ALA A 32 16.28 7.04 -2.30
CA ALA A 32 15.48 8.26 -2.35
C ALA A 32 14.70 8.49 -1.05
N ALA A 33 14.07 7.45 -0.48
CA ALA A 33 13.36 7.54 0.79
C ALA A 33 14.27 7.94 1.96
N ASN A 34 15.54 7.51 1.95
CA ASN A 34 16.54 7.88 2.95
C ASN A 34 16.95 9.37 2.91
N GLN A 35 16.59 10.12 1.86
CA GLN A 35 16.78 11.58 1.82
C GLN A 35 15.75 12.33 2.70
N ALA A 36 14.75 11.63 3.24
CA ALA A 36 13.77 12.25 4.12
C ALA A 36 14.43 12.83 5.39
N PRO A 37 14.02 14.03 5.85
CA PRO A 37 14.56 14.61 7.06
C PRO A 37 14.18 13.75 8.28
N SER A 38 15.09 13.65 9.25
CA SER A 38 14.82 12.96 10.52
C SER A 38 15.28 13.81 11.71
N GLY A 39 14.56 13.69 12.83
CA GLY A 39 14.88 14.43 14.05
C GLY A 39 16.32 14.16 14.48
N SER A 40 17.10 15.24 14.62
CA SER A 40 18.55 15.17 14.91
C SER A 40 19.35 14.26 13.97
N ASN A 41 18.90 14.07 12.72
CA ASN A 41 19.48 13.17 11.74
C ASN A 41 19.66 11.72 12.24
N ARG A 42 18.79 11.23 13.14
CA ARG A 42 18.94 9.90 13.73
C ARG A 42 18.74 8.75 12.75
N GLN A 43 18.03 8.99 11.64
CA GLN A 43 17.79 7.99 10.58
C GLN A 43 17.32 6.64 11.14
N MET A 44 16.39 6.66 12.10
CA MET A 44 15.86 5.45 12.76
C MET A 44 14.86 4.69 11.86
N ALA A 45 15.08 4.70 10.55
CA ALA A 45 14.34 3.91 9.59
C ALA A 45 15.01 2.56 9.39
N ARG A 46 14.19 1.54 9.13
CA ARG A 46 14.61 0.24 8.62
C ARG A 46 13.66 -0.08 7.48
N TRP A 47 14.21 -0.59 6.40
CA TRP A 47 13.44 -0.94 5.21
C TRP A 47 13.57 -2.44 4.99
N LEU A 48 12.43 -3.11 4.82
CA LEU A 48 12.36 -4.50 4.39
C LEU A 48 11.73 -4.55 3.01
N VAL A 49 12.51 -4.99 2.02
CA VAL A 49 12.02 -5.23 0.67
C VAL A 49 11.77 -6.72 0.52
N VAL A 50 10.50 -7.10 0.42
CA VAL A 50 10.08 -8.50 0.37
C VAL A 50 9.58 -8.84 -1.02
N THR A 51 10.34 -9.70 -1.71
CA THR A 51 9.98 -10.25 -3.03
C THR A 51 9.69 -11.75 -2.98
N ASP A 52 10.16 -12.44 -1.92
CA ASP A 52 9.93 -13.86 -1.69
C ASP A 52 8.44 -14.19 -1.60
N ALA A 53 8.00 -15.21 -2.33
CA ALA A 53 6.58 -15.54 -2.48
C ALA A 53 5.95 -16.03 -1.17
N ASP A 54 6.66 -16.83 -0.39
CA ASP A 54 6.13 -17.39 0.85
C ASP A 54 6.06 -16.32 1.94
N VAL A 55 7.09 -15.46 2.05
CA VAL A 55 7.05 -14.33 2.99
C VAL A 55 5.94 -13.33 2.60
N LYS A 56 5.74 -13.04 1.31
CA LYS A 56 4.61 -12.19 0.88
C LYS A 56 3.26 -12.81 1.21
N LYS A 57 3.12 -14.12 1.12
CA LYS A 57 1.89 -14.83 1.50
C LYS A 57 1.60 -14.69 2.98
N ASP A 58 2.61 -14.83 3.84
CA ASP A 58 2.47 -14.64 5.28
C ASP A 58 2.11 -13.19 5.63
N LEU A 59 2.75 -12.22 4.98
CA LEU A 59 2.43 -10.80 5.13
C LEU A 59 1.01 -10.47 4.66
N ALA A 60 0.55 -11.09 3.56
CA ALA A 60 -0.81 -10.92 3.07
C ALA A 60 -1.85 -11.47 4.06
N GLU A 61 -1.57 -12.57 4.75
CA GLU A 61 -2.45 -13.10 5.79
C GLU A 61 -2.50 -12.18 7.02
N LEU A 62 -1.37 -11.59 7.43
CA LEU A 62 -1.34 -10.58 8.48
C LEU A 62 -2.14 -9.32 8.08
N ASN A 63 -1.97 -8.88 6.83
CA ASN A 63 -2.74 -7.76 6.30
C ASN A 63 -4.24 -8.04 6.31
N ARG A 64 -4.66 -9.23 5.87
CA ARG A 64 -6.06 -9.66 5.87
C ARG A 64 -6.70 -9.52 7.24
N LYS A 65 -6.06 -10.06 8.29
CA LYS A 65 -6.54 -9.95 9.68
C LYS A 65 -6.71 -8.48 10.10
N GLY A 66 -5.74 -7.64 9.77
CA GLY A 66 -5.79 -6.20 10.07
C GLY A 66 -6.90 -5.48 9.33
N VAL A 67 -7.06 -5.74 8.03
CA VAL A 67 -8.08 -5.12 7.19
C VAL A 67 -9.48 -5.56 7.62
N GLU A 68 -9.72 -6.84 7.86
CA GLU A 68 -11.01 -7.37 8.33
C GLU A 68 -11.42 -6.74 9.66
N SER A 69 -10.48 -6.61 10.60
CA SER A 69 -10.71 -5.91 11.87
C SER A 69 -11.02 -4.42 11.66
N TYR A 70 -10.29 -3.74 10.76
CA TYR A 70 -10.45 -2.31 10.50
C TYR A 70 -11.75 -1.97 9.77
N ILE A 71 -12.15 -2.75 8.75
CA ILE A 71 -13.38 -2.48 7.99
C ILE A 71 -14.63 -2.78 8.82
N GLY A 72 -14.52 -3.69 9.79
CA GLY A 72 -15.58 -4.10 10.69
C GLY A 72 -16.76 -4.80 9.97
N PRO A 73 -17.78 -5.20 10.74
CA PRO A 73 -19.02 -5.76 10.19
C PRO A 73 -19.69 -4.81 9.21
N LYS A 74 -20.36 -5.34 8.18
CA LYS A 74 -21.09 -4.50 7.21
C LYS A 74 -22.23 -3.74 7.87
N GLU A 75 -22.81 -4.32 8.91
CA GLU A 75 -24.00 -3.83 9.63
C GLU A 75 -23.71 -2.57 10.45
N THR A 76 -22.49 -2.42 10.96
CA THR A 76 -22.08 -1.26 11.77
C THR A 76 -21.40 -0.17 10.94
N ARG A 77 -21.20 -0.43 9.65
CA ARG A 77 -20.45 0.43 8.76
C ARG A 77 -21.35 1.53 8.19
N PRO A 78 -20.93 2.81 8.23
CA PRO A 78 -21.69 3.87 7.57
C PRO A 78 -21.61 3.71 6.05
N ASP A 79 -22.77 3.80 5.40
CA ASP A 79 -22.94 3.72 3.95
C ASP A 79 -22.24 4.87 3.21
N ALA A 80 -22.17 6.06 3.81
CA ALA A 80 -21.58 7.27 3.26
C ALA A 80 -20.74 8.02 4.31
N LEU A 81 -19.90 8.96 3.87
CA LEU A 81 -19.19 9.92 4.74
C LEU A 81 -19.58 11.36 4.34
N ALA A 82 -19.34 12.33 5.23
CA ALA A 82 -19.65 13.74 4.98
C ALA A 82 -19.08 14.29 3.64
N HIS A 83 -17.96 13.73 3.18
CA HIS A 83 -17.28 14.12 1.94
C HIS A 83 -17.35 13.04 0.83
N GLN A 84 -18.11 11.96 1.03
CA GLN A 84 -18.11 10.81 0.13
C GLN A 84 -19.49 10.16 0.02
N SER A 85 -20.07 10.17 -1.19
CA SER A 85 -21.33 9.47 -1.45
C SER A 85 -21.22 7.96 -1.22
N LYS A 86 -22.36 7.30 -1.05
CA LYS A 86 -22.44 5.85 -0.85
C LYS A 86 -21.74 5.07 -1.97
N GLU A 87 -21.96 5.47 -3.22
CA GLU A 87 -21.41 4.81 -4.41
C GLU A 87 -19.88 4.98 -4.46
N LYS A 88 -19.39 6.20 -4.19
CA LYS A 88 -17.95 6.48 -4.14
C LYS A 88 -17.27 5.67 -3.04
N ARG A 89 -17.89 5.59 -1.86
CA ARG A 89 -17.39 4.80 -0.73
C ARG A 89 -17.37 3.31 -1.07
N SER A 90 -18.49 2.77 -1.56
CA SER A 90 -18.59 1.36 -1.97
C SER A 90 -17.51 0.97 -2.99
N ARG A 91 -17.30 1.76 -4.04
CA ARG A 91 -16.23 1.51 -5.02
C ARG A 91 -14.84 1.50 -4.40
N MET A 92 -14.54 2.46 -3.52
CA MET A 92 -13.26 2.52 -2.81
C MET A 92 -13.05 1.24 -1.98
N LEU A 93 -14.09 0.77 -1.29
CA LEU A 93 -14.00 -0.40 -0.44
C LEU A 93 -13.84 -1.69 -1.21
N ASN A 94 -14.53 -1.83 -2.34
CA ASN A 94 -14.32 -2.96 -3.24
C ASN A 94 -12.86 -3.03 -3.70
N THR A 95 -12.20 -1.89 -3.92
CA THR A 95 -10.76 -1.89 -4.26
C THR A 95 -9.85 -2.24 -3.08
N VAL A 96 -10.22 -1.88 -1.85
CA VAL A 96 -9.49 -2.27 -0.63
C VAL A 96 -9.59 -3.78 -0.40
N ILE A 97 -10.80 -4.33 -0.50
CA ILE A 97 -11.05 -5.77 -0.37
C ILE A 97 -10.29 -6.54 -1.45
N TRP A 98 -10.33 -6.07 -2.70
CA TRP A 98 -9.57 -6.68 -3.78
C TRP A 98 -8.06 -6.72 -3.46
N GLN A 99 -7.49 -5.60 -2.99
CA GLN A 99 -6.06 -5.55 -2.64
C GLN A 99 -5.73 -6.52 -1.51
N MET A 100 -6.56 -6.58 -0.47
CA MET A 100 -6.39 -7.53 0.64
C MET A 100 -6.37 -8.98 0.15
N GLU A 101 -7.26 -9.33 -0.79
CA GLU A 101 -7.33 -10.68 -1.37
C GLU A 101 -6.14 -11.01 -2.27
N HIS A 102 -5.55 -10.02 -2.94
CA HIS A 102 -4.50 -10.19 -3.96
C HIS A 102 -3.12 -9.71 -3.50
N MET A 103 -2.96 -9.32 -2.23
CA MET A 103 -1.71 -8.71 -1.73
C MET A 103 -0.49 -9.61 -1.94
N ALA A 104 -0.65 -10.94 -1.87
CA ALA A 104 0.46 -11.87 -2.05
C ALA A 104 1.05 -11.85 -3.48
N SER A 105 0.27 -11.43 -4.49
CA SER A 105 0.73 -11.41 -5.89
C SER A 105 1.46 -10.12 -6.29
N VAL A 106 1.47 -9.09 -5.43
CA VAL A 106 2.21 -7.85 -5.72
C VAL A 106 3.70 -8.14 -5.89
N PRO A 107 4.42 -7.44 -6.77
CA PRO A 107 5.78 -7.83 -7.13
C PRO A 107 6.79 -7.62 -6.00
N ALA A 108 6.59 -6.60 -5.17
CA ALA A 108 7.37 -6.34 -3.97
C ALA A 108 6.49 -5.69 -2.89
N ILE A 109 6.75 -6.02 -1.63
CA ILE A 109 6.21 -5.33 -0.46
C ILE A 109 7.37 -4.61 0.23
N VAL A 110 7.26 -3.30 0.41
CA VAL A 110 8.26 -2.49 1.14
C VAL A 110 7.64 -2.07 2.47
N ILE A 111 8.32 -2.41 3.57
CA ILE A 111 7.90 -2.13 4.97
C ILE A 111 8.95 -1.27 5.63
#